data_AF-A0A183DI18-F1
#
_entry.id   AF-A0A183DI18-F1
#
_cell.length_a   1.000
_cell.length_b   1.000
_cell.length_c   1.000
_cell.angle_alpha   90.00
_cell.angle_beta   90.00
_cell.angle_gamma   90.00
#
_symmetry.space_group_name_H-M   'P 1'
#
loop_
_entity.id
_entity.type
_entity.pdbx_description
1 polymer ?
#
loop_
_entity_poly.entity_id
_entity_poly.type
_entity_poly.pdbx_seq_one_letter_code
_entity_poly.pdbx_strand_id
1 'polypeptide(L)'
;LRQVQTQNNKSVNEALNQVLIDEEDYAGLRASIDAYDNFDNIALAQQLEKHELLEFRRISAYLYKGNNRWKQSVELCKKDKLYKDAMEYAAESRQPEIAEELLAYFLDNKLHDCFAASLCQMYDLLHPDVILEMAWKHKIMDFAMPYMIQVMRDYHSRVRAHICIYYHE
;
A
#
# COMPACT_ATOMS: atom_id res chain seq x y z
N LEU A 1 0.29 -23.77 24.83
CA LEU A 1 -0.30 -23.27 23.56
C LEU A 1 0.78 -22.84 22.56
N ARG A 2 1.68 -21.89 22.89
CA ARG A 2 2.84 -21.53 22.02
C ARG A 2 3.72 -22.71 21.57
N GLN A 3 3.89 -23.74 22.41
CA GLN A 3 4.66 -24.95 22.05
C GLN A 3 3.99 -25.86 21.01
N VAL A 4 2.67 -25.71 20.77
CA VAL A 4 1.89 -26.52 19.81
C VAL A 4 1.77 -25.80 18.46
N GLN A 5 2.00 -24.48 18.41
CA GLN A 5 2.00 -23.73 17.15
C GLN A 5 3.10 -24.17 16.18
N THR A 6 4.18 -24.78 16.66
CA THR A 6 5.22 -25.38 15.81
C THR A 6 4.70 -26.46 14.87
N GLN A 7 3.53 -27.05 15.15
CA GLN A 7 2.88 -28.02 14.27
C GLN A 7 2.07 -27.37 13.13
N ASN A 8 1.99 -26.02 13.10
CA ASN A 8 1.28 -25.21 12.10
C ASN A 8 -0.11 -25.79 11.76
N ASN A 9 -0.88 -26.16 12.78
CA ASN A 9 -2.19 -26.79 12.60
C ASN A 9 -3.27 -25.70 12.53
N LYS A 10 -4.04 -25.70 11.44
CA LYS A 10 -5.10 -24.72 11.15
C LYS A 10 -6.02 -24.45 12.33
N SER A 11 -6.53 -25.51 12.96
CA SER A 11 -7.45 -25.40 14.10
C SER A 11 -6.83 -24.73 15.33
N VAL A 12 -5.53 -24.96 15.58
CA VAL A 12 -4.80 -24.39 16.72
C VAL A 12 -4.49 -22.92 16.46
N ASN A 13 -4.10 -22.58 15.23
CA ASN A 13 -3.82 -21.20 14.84
C ASN A 13 -5.10 -20.35 14.85
N GLU A 14 -6.22 -20.87 14.35
CA GLU A 14 -7.50 -20.16 14.38
C GLU A 14 -7.98 -19.92 15.82
N ALA A 15 -7.96 -20.96 16.67
CA ALA A 15 -8.35 -20.82 18.06
C ALA A 15 -7.44 -19.84 18.82
N LEU A 16 -6.13 -19.85 18.55
CA LEU A 16 -5.21 -18.92 19.19
C LEU A 16 -5.40 -17.49 18.70
N ASN A 17 -5.59 -17.28 17.40
CA ASN A 17 -5.87 -15.95 16.86
C ASN A 17 -7.15 -15.39 17.47
N GLN A 18 -8.18 -16.22 17.69
CA GLN A 18 -9.40 -15.80 18.39
C GLN A 18 -9.13 -15.37 19.83
N VAL A 19 -8.33 -16.15 20.58
CA VAL A 19 -7.94 -15.77 21.96
C VAL A 19 -7.14 -14.47 21.99
N LEU A 20 -6.21 -14.27 21.04
CA LEU A 20 -5.40 -13.05 20.95
C LEU A 20 -6.26 -11.82 20.59
N ILE A 21 -7.32 -12.02 19.81
CA ILE A 21 -8.31 -10.97 19.52
C ILE A 21 -9.11 -10.63 20.78
N ASP A 22 -9.56 -11.64 21.53
CA ASP A 22 -10.32 -11.45 22.77
C ASP A 22 -9.47 -10.80 23.90
N GLU A 23 -8.15 -11.09 23.93
CA GLU A 23 -7.18 -10.50 24.86
C GLU A 23 -6.64 -9.13 24.39
N GLU A 24 -7.04 -8.66 23.21
CA GLU A 24 -6.58 -7.42 22.57
C GLU A 24 -5.05 -7.33 22.32
N ASP A 25 -4.35 -8.47 22.27
CA ASP A 25 -2.91 -8.52 22.01
C ASP A 25 -2.58 -8.51 20.51
N TYR A 26 -2.55 -7.30 19.94
CA TYR A 26 -2.18 -7.05 18.54
C TYR A 26 -0.73 -7.45 18.21
N ALA A 27 0.19 -7.32 19.16
CA ALA A 27 1.60 -7.64 18.95
C ALA A 27 1.83 -9.15 18.88
N GLY A 28 1.18 -9.88 19.80
CA GLY A 28 1.12 -11.34 19.79
C GLY A 28 0.47 -11.88 18.52
N LEU A 29 -0.64 -11.26 18.07
CA LEU A 29 -1.32 -11.65 16.85
C LEU A 29 -0.43 -11.48 15.61
N ARG A 30 0.27 -10.35 15.48
CA ARG A 30 1.18 -10.10 14.36
C ARG A 30 2.34 -11.10 14.33
N ALA A 31 2.98 -11.34 15.48
CA ALA A 31 4.06 -12.32 15.58
C ALA A 31 3.59 -13.75 15.28
N SER A 32 2.35 -14.10 15.67
CA SER A 32 1.73 -15.39 15.36
C SER A 32 1.51 -15.55 13.84
N ILE A 33 0.97 -14.52 13.19
CA ILE A 33 0.71 -14.50 11.74
C ILE A 33 2.02 -14.57 10.94
N ASP A 34 3.04 -13.80 11.31
CA ASP A 34 4.32 -13.79 10.60
C ASP A 34 5.09 -15.12 10.77
N ALA A 35 4.88 -15.84 11.87
CA ALA A 35 5.53 -17.13 12.14
C ALA A 35 4.81 -18.35 11.56
N TYR A 36 3.48 -18.29 11.40
CA TYR A 36 2.65 -19.44 11.04
C TYR A 36 1.58 -19.05 10.03
N ASP A 37 1.65 -19.60 8.81
CA ASP A 37 0.82 -19.24 7.65
C ASP A 37 -0.43 -20.12 7.45
N ASN A 38 -0.57 -21.22 8.19
CA ASN A 38 -1.67 -22.17 8.00
C ASN A 38 -2.92 -21.75 8.80
N PHE A 39 -3.67 -20.80 8.27
CA PHE A 39 -4.98 -20.37 8.79
C PHE A 39 -5.82 -19.70 7.68
N ASP A 40 -7.11 -19.47 7.95
CA ASP A 40 -7.95 -18.73 6.99
C ASP A 40 -7.71 -17.22 7.05
N ASN A 41 -6.79 -16.76 6.19
CA ASN A 41 -6.42 -15.35 6.07
C ASN A 41 -7.60 -14.42 5.75
N ILE A 42 -8.56 -14.88 4.95
CA ILE A 42 -9.68 -14.04 4.50
C ILE A 42 -10.71 -13.90 5.61
N ALA A 43 -11.07 -15.01 6.25
CA ALA A 43 -12.02 -15.00 7.36
C ALA A 43 -11.50 -14.14 8.53
N LEU A 44 -10.22 -14.30 8.87
CA LEU A 44 -9.57 -13.51 9.92
C LEU A 44 -9.57 -12.01 9.58
N ALA A 45 -9.20 -11.64 8.35
CA ALA A 45 -9.19 -10.24 7.93
C ALA A 45 -10.58 -9.59 8.00
N GLN A 46 -11.64 -10.30 7.61
CA GLN A 46 -13.02 -9.81 7.70
C GLN A 46 -13.51 -9.61 9.14
N GLN A 47 -13.05 -10.44 10.08
CA GLN A 47 -13.35 -10.25 11.50
C GLN A 47 -12.63 -9.02 12.03
N LEU A 48 -11.33 -8.90 11.75
CA LEU A 48 -10.49 -7.79 12.19
C LEU A 48 -10.93 -6.43 11.62
N GLU A 49 -11.54 -6.39 10.42
CA GLU A 49 -12.10 -5.17 9.84
C GLU A 49 -13.18 -4.52 10.74
N LYS A 50 -13.94 -5.33 11.49
CA LYS A 50 -15.05 -4.87 12.33
C LYS A 50 -14.64 -4.45 13.74
N HIS A 51 -13.38 -4.69 14.12
CA HIS A 51 -12.90 -4.34 15.46
C HIS A 51 -12.75 -2.82 15.64
N GLU A 52 -13.04 -2.35 16.85
CA GLU A 52 -13.01 -0.92 17.19
C GLU A 52 -11.57 -0.35 17.15
N LEU A 53 -10.60 -1.16 17.56
CA LEU A 53 -9.18 -0.79 17.60
C LEU A 53 -8.58 -0.67 16.19
N LEU A 54 -7.86 0.43 15.96
CA LEU A 54 -7.18 0.72 14.69
C LEU A 54 -6.05 -0.28 14.38
N GLU A 55 -5.34 -0.76 15.41
CA GLU A 55 -4.21 -1.69 15.20
C GLU A 55 -4.68 -3.04 14.61
N PHE A 56 -5.84 -3.54 15.02
CA PHE A 56 -6.41 -4.77 14.43
C PHE A 56 -6.84 -4.55 12.98
N ARG A 57 -7.44 -3.39 12.65
CA ARG A 57 -7.76 -3.03 11.26
C ARG A 57 -6.51 -2.90 10.39
N ARG A 58 -5.43 -2.36 10.95
CA ARG A 58 -4.12 -2.31 10.29
C ARG A 58 -3.56 -3.70 10.01
N ILE A 59 -3.69 -4.64 10.95
CA ILE A 59 -3.33 -6.07 10.73
C ILE A 59 -4.23 -6.69 9.65
N SER A 60 -5.52 -6.35 9.60
CA SER A 60 -6.42 -6.79 8.52
C SER A 60 -5.94 -6.33 7.14
N ALA A 61 -5.54 -5.06 7.00
CA ALA A 61 -5.00 -4.54 5.75
C ALA A 61 -3.71 -5.27 5.32
N TYR A 62 -2.85 -5.61 6.29
CA TYR A 62 -1.63 -6.41 6.07
C TYR A 62 -1.94 -7.84 5.60
N LEU A 63 -2.94 -8.50 6.20
CA LEU A 63 -3.41 -9.82 5.77
C LEU A 63 -3.97 -9.79 4.33
N TYR A 64 -4.75 -8.77 3.98
CA TYR A 64 -5.25 -8.61 2.61
C TYR A 64 -4.12 -8.40 1.60
N LYS A 65 -3.09 -7.63 1.96
CA LYS A 65 -1.86 -7.50 1.17
C LYS A 65 -1.20 -8.86 0.93
N GLY A 66 -1.01 -9.67 1.99
CA GLY A 66 -0.39 -11.00 1.88
C GLY A 66 -1.12 -11.94 0.91
N ASN A 67 -2.43 -11.77 0.76
CA ASN A 67 -3.27 -12.57 -0.12
C ASN A 67 -3.50 -11.93 -1.52
N ASN A 68 -2.68 -10.97 -1.94
CA ASN A 68 -2.79 -10.23 -3.21
C ASN A 68 -4.10 -9.45 -3.40
N ARG A 69 -4.86 -9.17 -2.33
CA ARG A 69 -6.12 -8.42 -2.39
C ARG A 69 -5.88 -6.93 -2.16
N TRP A 70 -5.13 -6.34 -3.08
CA TRP A 70 -4.67 -4.95 -2.99
C TRP A 70 -5.82 -3.93 -2.92
N LYS A 71 -6.87 -4.10 -3.73
CA LYS A 71 -8.04 -3.18 -3.75
C LYS A 71 -8.72 -3.08 -2.39
N GLN A 72 -8.98 -4.23 -1.76
CA GLN A 72 -9.62 -4.29 -0.42
C GLN A 72 -8.72 -3.69 0.66
N SER A 73 -7.41 -3.97 0.60
CA SER A 73 -6.43 -3.40 1.53
C SER A 73 -6.39 -1.87 1.45
N VAL A 74 -6.33 -1.30 0.23
CA VAL A 74 -6.31 0.14 0.02
C VAL A 74 -7.62 0.80 0.44
N GLU A 75 -8.77 0.19 0.15
CA GLU A 75 -10.09 0.70 0.56
C GLU A 75 -10.25 0.75 2.09
N LEU A 76 -9.75 -0.27 2.79
CA LEU A 76 -9.70 -0.28 4.25
C LEU A 76 -8.81 0.85 4.78
N CYS A 77 -7.61 1.04 4.21
CA CYS A 77 -6.74 2.15 4.60
C CYS A 77 -7.36 3.53 4.30
N LYS A 78 -8.14 3.68 3.21
CA LYS A 78 -8.90 4.90 2.90
C LYS A 78 -9.92 5.21 4.01
N LYS A 79 -10.65 4.19 4.47
CA LYS A 79 -11.66 4.30 5.55
C LYS A 79 -11.02 4.70 6.89
N ASP A 80 -9.87 4.14 7.21
CA ASP A 80 -9.17 4.40 8.47
C ASP A 80 -8.28 5.66 8.42
N LYS A 81 -8.14 6.28 7.25
CA LYS A 81 -7.25 7.44 6.99
C LYS A 81 -5.76 7.15 7.23
N LEU A 82 -5.35 5.89 7.11
CA LEU A 82 -3.93 5.48 7.15
C LEU A 82 -3.30 5.67 5.77
N TYR A 83 -3.06 6.92 5.40
CA TYR A 83 -2.56 7.26 4.05
C TYR A 83 -1.13 6.77 3.80
N LYS A 84 -0.28 6.72 4.84
CA LYS A 84 1.09 6.24 4.69
C LYS A 84 1.13 4.77 4.27
N ASP A 85 0.42 3.93 5.00
CA ASP A 85 0.36 2.50 4.70
C ASP A 85 -0.35 2.25 3.36
N ALA A 86 -1.39 3.02 3.03
CA ALA A 86 -2.05 2.95 1.73
C ALA A 86 -1.09 3.22 0.56
N MET A 87 -0.20 4.22 0.69
CA MET A 87 0.81 4.53 -0.32
C MET A 87 1.82 3.40 -0.47
N GLU A 88 2.32 2.84 0.63
CA GLU A 88 3.25 1.71 0.58
C GLU A 88 2.60 0.49 -0.11
N TYR A 89 1.34 0.19 0.21
CA TYR A 89 0.62 -0.95 -0.37
C TYR A 89 0.30 -0.75 -1.85
N ALA A 90 -0.08 0.46 -2.25
CA ALA A 90 -0.30 0.78 -3.67
C ALA A 90 1.02 0.71 -4.46
N ALA A 91 2.14 1.19 -3.92
CA ALA A 91 3.45 1.08 -4.56
C ALA A 91 3.89 -0.40 -4.72
N GLU A 92 3.68 -1.22 -3.69
CA GLU A 92 3.98 -2.65 -3.75
C GLU A 92 3.08 -3.43 -4.73
N SER A 93 1.83 -3.01 -4.90
CA SER A 93 0.88 -3.69 -5.79
C SER A 93 1.32 -3.72 -7.26
N ARG A 94 2.17 -2.76 -7.68
CA ARG A 94 2.62 -2.55 -9.07
C ARG A 94 1.46 -2.46 -10.09
N GLN A 95 0.26 -2.07 -9.65
CA GLN A 95 -0.90 -1.88 -10.50
C GLN A 95 -1.20 -0.39 -10.64
N PRO A 96 -1.05 0.21 -11.83
CA PRO A 96 -1.24 1.65 -12.02
C PRO A 96 -2.68 2.07 -11.71
N GLU A 97 -3.67 1.21 -11.99
CA GLU A 97 -5.08 1.45 -11.71
C GLU A 97 -5.35 1.77 -10.22
N ILE A 98 -4.71 1.03 -9.30
CA ILE A 98 -4.90 1.20 -7.85
C ILE A 98 -4.24 2.51 -7.39
N ALA A 99 -3.07 2.84 -7.95
CA ALA A 99 -2.37 4.07 -7.66
C ALA A 99 -3.17 5.30 -8.13
N GLU A 100 -3.70 5.27 -9.35
CA GLU A 100 -4.54 6.34 -9.89
C GLU A 100 -5.83 6.54 -9.08
N GLU A 101 -6.49 5.45 -8.67
CA GLU A 101 -7.69 5.52 -7.84
C GLU A 101 -7.38 6.10 -6.43
N LEU A 102 -6.20 5.79 -5.88
CA LEU A 102 -5.75 6.37 -4.61
C LEU A 102 -5.42 7.87 -4.76
N LEU A 103 -4.78 8.27 -5.86
CA LEU A 103 -4.47 9.67 -6.16
C LEU A 103 -5.75 10.48 -6.36
N ALA A 104 -6.72 9.96 -7.12
CA ALA A 104 -8.03 10.60 -7.30
C ALA A 104 -8.71 10.86 -5.94
N TYR A 105 -8.67 9.87 -5.05
CA TYR A 105 -9.19 10.03 -3.69
C TYR A 105 -8.47 11.12 -2.89
N PHE A 106 -7.15 11.27 -3.01
CA PHE A 106 -6.42 12.36 -2.34
C PHE A 106 -6.80 13.74 -2.87
N LEU A 107 -7.04 13.86 -4.18
CA LEU A 107 -7.46 15.10 -4.81
C LEU A 107 -8.86 15.52 -4.37
N ASP A 108 -9.80 14.57 -4.33
CA ASP A 108 -11.18 14.81 -3.88
C ASP A 108 -11.22 15.29 -2.42
N ASN A 109 -10.35 14.72 -1.57
CA ASN A 109 -10.22 15.11 -0.17
C ASN A 109 -9.33 16.35 0.06
N LYS A 110 -8.78 16.96 -1.00
CA LYS A 110 -7.86 18.11 -0.96
C LYS A 110 -6.60 17.88 -0.11
N LEU A 111 -6.12 16.64 -0.07
CA LEU A 111 -4.90 16.25 0.64
C LEU A 111 -3.69 16.38 -0.28
N HIS A 112 -3.27 17.62 -0.52
CA HIS A 112 -2.20 17.92 -1.50
C HIS A 112 -0.82 17.39 -1.07
N ASP A 113 -0.55 17.34 0.24
CA ASP A 113 0.71 16.80 0.77
C ASP A 113 0.82 15.28 0.54
N CYS A 114 -0.28 14.55 0.76
CA CYS A 114 -0.35 13.11 0.50
C CYS A 114 -0.22 12.81 -1.00
N PHE A 115 -0.80 13.66 -1.85
CA PHE A 115 -0.63 13.56 -3.30
C PHE A 115 0.84 13.68 -3.69
N ALA A 116 1.54 14.74 -3.26
CA ALA A 116 2.96 14.92 -3.56
C ALA A 116 3.84 13.76 -3.05
N ALA A 117 3.58 13.28 -1.83
CA ALA A 117 4.28 12.12 -1.26
C ALA A 117 4.05 10.83 -2.06
N SER A 118 2.82 10.62 -2.55
CA SER A 118 2.46 9.46 -3.36
C SER A 118 3.19 9.45 -4.70
N LEU A 119 3.32 10.61 -5.36
CA LEU A 119 4.04 10.74 -6.63
C LEU A 119 5.51 10.31 -6.51
N CYS A 120 6.16 10.67 -5.40
CA CYS A 120 7.56 10.30 -5.15
C CYS A 120 7.73 8.81 -4.87
N GLN A 121 6.80 8.19 -4.14
CA GLN A 121 6.89 6.75 -3.81
C GLN A 121 6.57 5.85 -5.00
N MET A 122 5.66 6.28 -5.87
CA MET A 122 5.16 5.48 -6.99
C MET A 122 5.75 5.91 -8.35
N TYR A 123 6.95 6.50 -8.35
CA TYR A 123 7.55 7.14 -9.52
C TYR A 123 7.57 6.25 -10.78
N ASP A 124 7.87 4.96 -10.61
CA ASP A 124 7.99 4.00 -11.73
C ASP A 124 6.63 3.52 -12.28
N LEU A 125 5.57 3.65 -11.49
CA LEU A 125 4.25 3.10 -11.81
C LEU A 125 3.33 4.13 -12.46
N LEU A 126 3.55 5.41 -12.18
CA LEU A 126 2.68 6.48 -12.60
C LEU A 126 3.04 7.00 -14.00
N HIS A 127 2.00 7.22 -14.79
CA HIS A 127 2.10 7.82 -16.11
C HIS A 127 2.12 9.36 -16.03
N PRO A 128 3.21 10.03 -16.47
CA PRO A 128 3.37 11.47 -16.28
C PRO A 128 2.29 12.35 -16.93
N ASP A 129 1.73 11.89 -18.05
CA ASP A 129 0.62 12.53 -18.77
C ASP A 129 -0.67 12.53 -17.92
N VAL A 130 -1.00 11.40 -17.30
CA VAL A 130 -2.17 11.28 -16.41
C VAL A 130 -2.00 12.18 -15.18
N ILE A 131 -0.83 12.16 -14.55
CA ILE A 131 -0.53 13.01 -13.38
C ILE A 131 -0.65 14.49 -13.72
N LEU A 132 -0.13 14.89 -14.89
CA LEU A 132 -0.21 16.27 -15.36
C LEU A 132 -1.66 16.71 -15.60
N GLU A 133 -2.46 15.86 -16.22
CA GLU A 133 -3.89 16.13 -16.43
C GLU A 133 -4.64 16.30 -15.10
N MET A 134 -4.40 15.40 -14.14
CA MET A 134 -5.02 15.47 -12.81
C MET A 134 -4.61 16.74 -12.05
N ALA A 135 -3.31 17.06 -12.04
CA ALA A 135 -2.78 18.23 -11.35
C ALA A 135 -3.29 19.54 -11.96
N TRP A 136 -3.41 19.60 -13.29
CA TRP A 136 -3.92 20.76 -14.00
C TRP A 136 -5.41 20.98 -13.72
N LYS A 137 -6.24 19.92 -13.78
CA LYS A 137 -7.68 19.99 -13.46
C LYS A 137 -7.95 20.52 -12.05
N HIS A 138 -7.14 20.10 -11.07
CA HIS A 138 -7.31 20.47 -9.67
C HIS A 138 -6.54 21.75 -9.26
N LYS A 139 -5.83 22.40 -10.19
CA LYS A 139 -5.00 23.59 -9.95
C LYS A 139 -3.90 23.40 -8.89
N ILE A 140 -3.34 22.21 -8.78
CA ILE A 140 -2.28 21.87 -7.81
C ILE A 140 -0.92 21.61 -8.48
N MET A 141 -0.67 22.28 -9.60
CA MET A 141 0.54 22.11 -10.41
C MET A 141 1.81 22.21 -9.59
N ASP A 142 1.88 23.16 -8.64
CA ASP A 142 3.06 23.39 -7.80
C ASP A 142 3.51 22.14 -7.02
N PHE A 143 2.58 21.29 -6.60
CA PHE A 143 2.86 20.04 -5.89
C PHE A 143 3.33 18.91 -6.81
N ALA A 144 2.91 18.93 -8.08
CA ALA A 144 3.33 17.94 -9.09
C ALA A 144 4.67 18.31 -9.76
N MET A 145 5.09 19.58 -9.71
CA MET A 145 6.29 20.05 -10.38
C MET A 145 7.59 19.30 -9.99
N PRO A 146 7.86 18.97 -8.71
CA PRO A 146 9.06 18.21 -8.35
C PRO A 146 9.16 16.85 -9.06
N TYR A 147 8.02 16.14 -9.15
CA TYR A 147 7.92 14.88 -9.89
C TYR A 147 8.18 15.10 -11.38
N MET A 148 7.54 16.11 -12.00
CA MET A 148 7.73 16.41 -13.43
C MET A 148 9.18 16.76 -13.78
N ILE A 149 9.87 17.54 -12.93
CA ILE A 149 11.28 17.87 -13.11
C ILE A 149 12.14 16.61 -13.07
N GLN A 150 11.85 15.69 -12.14
CA GLN A 150 12.57 14.42 -12.03
C GLN A 150 12.37 13.55 -13.28
N VAL A 151 11.12 13.42 -13.75
CA VAL A 151 10.78 12.69 -14.99
C VAL A 151 11.54 13.27 -16.19
N MET A 152 11.50 14.60 -16.37
CA MET A 152 12.20 15.26 -17.48
C MET A 152 13.72 15.06 -17.41
N ARG A 153 14.31 15.10 -16.21
CA ARG A 153 15.75 14.85 -16.01
C ARG A 153 16.13 13.42 -16.38
N ASP A 154 15.31 12.43 -16.01
CA ASP A 154 15.57 11.03 -16.33
C ASP A 154 15.48 10.78 -17.84
N TYR A 155 14.45 11.31 -18.52
CA TYR A 155 14.36 11.25 -19.98
C TYR A 155 15.59 11.88 -20.66
N HIS A 156 16.01 13.07 -20.22
CA HIS A 156 17.18 13.73 -20.81
C HIS A 156 18.47 12.92 -20.59
N SER A 157 18.64 12.35 -19.39
CA SER A 157 19.80 11.50 -19.05
C SER A 157 19.84 10.22 -19.89
N ARG A 158 18.70 9.54 -20.07
CA ARG A 158 18.59 8.32 -20.88
C ARG A 158 18.88 8.58 -22.36
N VAL A 159 18.31 9.67 -22.91
CA VAL A 159 18.56 10.08 -24.30
C VAL A 159 20.04 10.40 -24.50
N ARG A 160 20.66 11.13 -23.57
CA ARG A 160 22.09 11.44 -23.62
C ARG A 160 22.96 10.19 -23.55
N ALA A 161 22.64 9.25 -22.67
CA ALA A 161 23.37 7.98 -22.56
C ALA A 161 23.30 7.19 -23.88
N HIS A 162 22.14 7.14 -24.53
CA HIS A 162 21.98 6.47 -25.82
C HIS A 162 22.78 7.18 -26.93
N ILE A 163 22.76 8.51 -27.00
CA ILE A 163 23.54 9.28 -27.98
C ILE A 163 25.05 9.07 -27.78
N CYS A 164 25.52 9.05 -26.52
CA CYS A 164 26.94 8.81 -26.22
C CYS A 164 27.41 7.39 -26.61
N ILE A 165 26.55 6.38 -26.58
CA ILE A 165 26.90 5.03 -27.05
C ILE A 165 27.05 5.02 -28.58
N TYR A 166 26.20 5.73 -29.31
CA TYR A 166 26.20 5.73 -30.78
C TYR A 166 27.25 6.65 -31.43
N TYR A 167 27.79 7.62 -30.70
CA TYR A 167 28.78 8.59 -31.23
C TYR A 167 30.21 8.35 -30.70
N HIS A 168 30.45 7.24 -30.00
CA HIS A 168 31.78 6.90 -29.47
C HIS A 168 32.33 5.55 -29.99
N GLU A 169 31.68 4.96 -31.01
CA GLU A 169 32.26 4.03 -32.00
C GLU A 169 32.56 4.80 -33.30
#